data_AF-A0A2P8LI55-F1
#
_entry.id   AF-A0A2P8LI55-F1
#
_cell.length_a   1.000
_cell.length_b   1.000
_cell.length_c   1.000
_cell.angle_alpha   90.00
_cell.angle_beta   90.00
_cell.angle_gamma   90.00
#
_symmetry.space_group_name_H-M   'P 1'
#
loop_
_entity.id
_entity.type
_entity.pdbx_description
1 polymer ?
#
loop_
_entity_poly.entity_id
_entity_poly.type
_entity_poly.pdbx_seq_one_letter_code
_entity_poly.pdbx_strand_id
1 'polypeptide(L)'
;MIKRVCLFLLWVGGAAQANAEQGCPYPSSVKYVSGYFQASYKQSHWRSPKVDANDFADRFIGALFTPGKGQDRENGFLDRCVYLMGSGRSLALRYDMPGALSTMSLTKSLHWELATDPLKQDVYICQDSQPDNCAFTVGRLN
;
A
#
# COMPACT_ATOMS: atom_id res chain seq x y z
N MET A 1 54.11 -28.04 19.07
CA MET A 1 53.69 -28.60 17.77
C MET A 1 52.23 -29.05 17.88
N ILE A 2 51.46 -28.84 16.81
CA ILE A 2 50.08 -29.30 16.55
C ILE A 2 49.01 -28.45 17.27
N LYS A 3 48.50 -27.37 16.66
CA LYS A 3 47.56 -27.21 15.52
C LYS A 3 46.09 -27.26 15.97
N ARG A 4 45.42 -26.09 15.85
CA ARG A 4 44.07 -25.78 15.32
C ARG A 4 42.93 -26.77 15.71
N VAL A 5 41.76 -26.32 16.11
CA VAL A 5 40.72 -25.88 15.16
C VAL A 5 39.61 -25.11 15.91
N CYS A 6 39.24 -23.98 15.32
CA CYS A 6 38.11 -23.12 15.63
C CYS A 6 36.77 -23.86 15.57
N LEU A 7 35.82 -23.52 16.45
CA LEU A 7 34.40 -23.63 16.09
C LEU A 7 33.59 -22.52 16.79
N PHE A 8 33.79 -21.28 16.32
CA PHE A 8 32.82 -20.21 16.54
C PHE A 8 31.62 -20.48 15.62
N LEU A 9 30.62 -21.20 16.13
CA LEU A 9 29.31 -21.31 15.48
C LEU A 9 28.54 -20.01 15.74
N LEU A 10 28.92 -18.96 14.99
CA LEU A 10 28.03 -17.81 14.78
C LEU A 10 26.86 -18.31 13.95
N TRP A 11 25.76 -18.62 14.62
CA TRP A 11 24.46 -18.73 13.97
C TRP A 11 24.17 -17.39 13.31
N VAL A 12 24.45 -17.30 12.02
CA VAL A 12 23.94 -16.24 11.15
C VAL A 12 22.44 -16.48 11.06
N GLY A 13 21.71 -15.96 12.05
CA GLY A 13 20.28 -15.77 11.92
C GLY A 13 20.08 -14.80 10.76
N GLY A 14 19.78 -15.35 9.58
CA GLY A 14 19.31 -14.56 8.46
C GLY A 14 18.04 -13.86 8.94
N ALA A 15 18.16 -12.58 9.30
CA ALA A 15 17.01 -11.72 9.47
C ALA A 15 16.38 -11.62 8.08
N ALA A 16 15.41 -12.49 7.79
CA ALA A 16 14.46 -12.22 6.73
C ALA A 16 13.88 -10.85 7.07
N GLN A 17 14.24 -9.83 6.29
CA GLN A 17 13.63 -8.51 6.41
C GLN A 17 12.15 -8.71 6.07
N ALA A 18 11.34 -8.89 7.10
CA ALA A 18 9.89 -8.89 6.94
C ALA A 18 9.53 -7.50 6.41
N ASN A 19 9.10 -7.43 5.14
CA ASN A 19 8.54 -6.20 4.60
C ASN A 19 7.36 -5.82 5.49
N ALA A 20 7.42 -4.65 6.12
CA ALA A 20 6.38 -4.22 7.05
C ALA A 20 5.07 -4.02 6.29
N GLU A 21 4.00 -4.67 6.75
CA GLU A 21 2.65 -4.47 6.21
C GLU A 21 2.29 -2.98 6.24
N GLN A 22 1.86 -2.48 5.08
CA GLN A 22 1.30 -1.16 4.85
C GLN A 22 -0.19 -1.30 4.55
N GLY A 23 -0.91 -0.18 4.60
CA GLY A 23 -2.33 -0.14 4.34
C GLY A 23 -2.78 1.26 3.95
N CYS A 24 -4.05 1.36 3.57
CA CYS A 24 -4.68 2.64 3.34
C CYS A 24 -4.76 3.45 4.65
N PRO A 25 -4.56 4.78 4.60
CA PRO A 25 -4.80 5.62 5.76
C PRO A 25 -6.23 5.50 6.30
N TYR A 26 -6.39 5.64 7.62
CA TYR A 26 -7.73 5.78 8.18
C TYR A 26 -8.35 7.12 7.75
N PRO A 27 -9.67 7.20 7.49
CA PRO A 27 -10.34 8.44 7.13
C PRO A 27 -10.03 9.60 8.09
N SER A 28 -9.98 9.33 9.39
CA SER A 28 -9.64 10.29 10.45
C SER A 28 -8.23 10.88 10.36
N SER A 29 -7.32 10.23 9.63
CA SER A 29 -5.94 10.70 9.42
C SER A 29 -5.79 11.58 8.17
N VAL A 30 -6.81 11.63 7.32
CA VAL A 30 -6.81 12.41 6.08
C VAL A 30 -7.10 13.87 6.38
N LYS A 31 -6.20 14.76 5.95
CA LYS A 31 -6.29 16.20 6.20
C LYS A 31 -6.22 16.98 4.90
N TYR A 32 -7.00 18.07 4.83
CA TYR A 32 -6.89 19.04 3.75
C TYR A 32 -5.79 20.07 4.07
N VAL A 33 -4.79 20.17 3.19
CA VAL A 33 -3.65 21.08 3.33
C VAL A 33 -3.32 21.66 1.96
N SER A 34 -3.36 22.98 1.85
CA SER A 34 -2.91 23.73 0.65
C SER A 34 -3.50 23.25 -0.68
N GLY A 35 -4.79 22.88 -0.70
CA GLY A 35 -5.43 22.38 -1.91
C GLY A 35 -5.38 20.86 -2.10
N TYR A 36 -4.81 20.11 -1.17
CA TYR A 36 -4.65 18.65 -1.29
C TYR A 36 -5.23 17.96 -0.07
N PHE A 37 -5.86 16.81 -0.29
CA PHE A 37 -6.03 15.85 0.78
C PHE A 37 -4.77 15.01 0.90
N GLN A 38 -4.26 14.90 2.12
CA GLN A 38 -3.05 14.13 2.39
C GLN A 38 -3.13 13.41 3.73
N ALA A 39 -2.43 12.29 3.81
CA ALA A 39 -2.27 11.53 5.04
C ALA A 39 -0.86 10.95 5.10
N SER A 40 -0.40 10.65 6.31
CA SER A 40 0.77 9.81 6.53
C SER A 40 0.33 8.59 7.31
N TYR A 41 0.65 7.41 6.80
CA TYR A 41 0.36 6.15 7.48
C TYR A 41 1.63 5.32 7.49
N LYS A 42 2.11 5.01 8.70
CA LYS A 42 3.43 4.40 8.92
C LYS A 42 4.52 5.19 8.19
N GLN A 43 5.23 4.59 7.24
CA GLN A 43 6.31 5.23 6.47
C GLN A 43 5.85 5.78 5.11
N SER A 44 4.54 5.74 4.86
CA SER A 44 3.94 6.04 3.55
C SER A 44 3.27 7.41 3.56
N HIS A 45 3.53 8.21 2.54
CA HIS A 45 2.82 9.46 2.28
C HIS A 45 1.73 9.24 1.25
N TRP A 46 0.60 9.91 1.43
CA TRP A 46 -0.57 9.75 0.58
C TRP A 46 -1.11 11.10 0.20
N ARG A 47 -1.48 11.28 -1.07
CA ARG A 47 -1.96 12.57 -1.55
C ARG A 47 -3.00 12.42 -2.66
N SER A 48 -4.00 13.29 -2.66
CA SER A 48 -4.92 13.48 -3.77
C SER A 48 -4.32 14.39 -4.85
N PRO A 49 -4.95 14.50 -6.03
CA PRO A 49 -4.77 15.69 -6.87
C PRO A 49 -5.16 16.97 -6.13
N LYS A 50 -4.79 18.13 -6.70
CA LYS A 50 -5.24 19.42 -6.17
C LYS A 50 -6.76 19.53 -6.34
N VAL A 51 -7.45 20.04 -5.32
CA VAL A 51 -8.91 20.23 -5.29
C VAL A 51 -9.26 21.59 -4.69
N ASP A 52 -10.35 22.17 -5.20
CA ASP A 52 -10.73 23.56 -4.92
C ASP A 52 -11.55 23.73 -3.64
N ALA A 53 -12.07 22.63 -3.08
CA ALA A 53 -12.93 22.66 -1.91
C ALA A 53 -12.39 21.79 -0.78
N ASN A 54 -12.39 22.36 0.42
CA ASN A 54 -12.18 21.62 1.66
C ASN A 54 -13.39 20.72 1.96
N ASP A 55 -13.13 19.58 2.58
CA ASP A 55 -14.10 18.55 2.97
C ASP A 55 -13.42 17.64 4.02
N PHE A 56 -14.07 16.55 4.43
CA PHE A 56 -13.47 15.52 5.27
C PHE A 56 -13.70 14.13 4.68
N ALA A 57 -12.76 13.21 4.92
CA ALA A 57 -12.95 11.81 4.57
C ALA A 57 -13.90 11.18 5.60
N ASP A 58 -15.10 10.85 5.15
CA ASP A 58 -16.14 10.23 5.99
C ASP A 58 -15.87 8.74 6.17
N ARG A 59 -15.69 8.02 5.05
CA ARG A 59 -15.53 6.57 5.07
C ARG A 59 -14.55 6.07 4.01
N PHE A 60 -13.76 5.07 4.37
CA PHE A 60 -12.97 4.30 3.42
C PHE A 60 -13.89 3.33 2.65
N ILE A 61 -13.81 3.34 1.31
CA ILE A 61 -14.67 2.51 0.46
C ILE A 61 -13.92 1.44 -0.33
N GLY A 62 -12.59 1.53 -0.38
CA GLY A 62 -11.78 0.47 -0.97
C GLY A 62 -10.45 0.93 -1.53
N ALA A 63 -9.69 -0.03 -2.05
CA ALA A 63 -8.38 0.16 -2.63
C ALA A 63 -8.25 -0.60 -3.94
N LEU A 64 -7.38 -0.10 -4.81
CA LEU A 64 -7.07 -0.74 -6.09
C LEU A 64 -5.57 -1.00 -6.17
N PHE A 65 -5.23 -2.23 -6.56
CA PHE A 65 -3.87 -2.68 -6.82
C PHE A 65 -3.77 -3.16 -8.26
N THR A 66 -2.73 -2.70 -8.96
CA THR A 66 -2.43 -3.11 -10.33
C THR A 66 -1.26 -4.10 -10.32
N PRO A 67 -1.48 -5.35 -10.74
CA PRO A 67 -0.40 -6.32 -10.92
C PRO A 67 0.54 -5.86 -12.05
N GLY A 68 1.83 -6.11 -11.89
CA GLY A 68 2.84 -5.81 -12.90
C GLY A 68 2.77 -6.73 -14.11
N LYS A 69 2.22 -7.94 -13.95
CA LYS A 69 2.02 -8.91 -15.03
C LYS A 69 0.89 -9.88 -14.71
N GLY A 70 -0.11 -9.97 -15.59
CA GLY A 70 -1.23 -10.91 -15.44
C GLY A 70 -1.88 -10.77 -14.07
N GLN A 71 -2.02 -11.89 -13.37
CA GLN A 71 -2.65 -11.97 -12.03
C GLN A 71 -1.60 -12.07 -10.91
N ASP A 72 -0.40 -11.52 -11.11
CA ASP A 72 0.67 -11.58 -10.10
C ASP A 72 0.33 -10.72 -8.88
N ARG A 73 0.20 -11.35 -7.72
CA ARG A 73 -0.05 -10.69 -6.43
C ARG A 73 1.21 -10.20 -5.74
N GLU A 74 2.37 -10.69 -6.15
CA GLU A 74 3.66 -10.43 -5.50
C GLU A 74 4.39 -9.26 -6.13
N ASN A 75 4.12 -8.98 -7.41
CA ASN A 75 4.73 -7.86 -8.12
C ASN A 75 3.68 -6.96 -8.74
N GLY A 76 3.53 -5.77 -8.18
CA GLY A 76 2.64 -4.73 -8.70
C GLY A 76 2.78 -3.43 -7.93
N PHE A 77 1.74 -2.62 -7.97
CA PHE A 77 1.69 -1.38 -7.22
C PHE A 77 0.26 -1.10 -6.74
N LEU A 78 0.16 -0.50 -5.57
CA LEU A 78 -1.11 0.03 -5.12
C LEU A 78 -1.38 1.37 -5.82
N ASP A 79 -2.44 1.42 -6.61
CA ASP A 79 -2.82 2.61 -7.37
C ASP A 79 -3.34 3.71 -6.45
N ARG A 80 -4.35 3.38 -5.66
CA ARG A 80 -5.12 4.35 -4.89
C ARG A 80 -5.95 3.69 -3.80
N CYS A 81 -6.11 4.44 -2.71
CA CYS A 81 -7.16 4.25 -1.72
C CYS A 81 -8.29 5.23 -2.02
N VAL A 82 -9.53 4.78 -1.92
CA VAL A 82 -10.72 5.56 -2.26
C VAL A 82 -11.56 5.79 -1.01
N TYR A 83 -12.02 7.02 -0.86
CA TYR A 83 -12.82 7.48 0.27
C TYR A 83 -14.11 8.11 -0.24
N LEU A 84 -15.19 7.91 0.51
CA LEU A 84 -16.36 8.76 0.45
C LEU A 84 -16.12 9.99 1.32
N MET A 85 -16.30 11.16 0.73
CA MET A 85 -16.15 12.44 1.43
C MET A 85 -17.48 12.85 2.07
N GLY A 86 -17.43 13.78 3.02
CA GLY A 86 -18.62 14.35 3.66
C GLY A 86 -19.62 14.95 2.66
N SER A 87 -19.15 15.47 1.53
CA SER A 87 -20.01 15.94 0.44
C SER A 87 -20.68 14.82 -0.40
N GLY A 88 -20.46 13.54 -0.07
CA GLY A 88 -20.90 12.39 -0.87
C GLY A 88 -20.09 12.12 -2.14
N ARG A 89 -19.03 12.90 -2.41
CA ARG A 89 -18.12 12.66 -3.55
C ARG A 89 -17.07 11.62 -3.17
N SER A 90 -16.57 10.90 -4.16
CA SER A 90 -15.43 10.00 -3.99
C SER A 90 -14.10 10.74 -4.19
N LEU A 91 -13.12 10.46 -3.34
CA LEU A 91 -11.76 10.98 -3.42
C LEU A 91 -10.76 9.83 -3.47
N ALA A 92 -9.80 9.91 -4.38
CA ALA A 92 -8.68 8.97 -4.44
C ALA A 92 -7.42 9.59 -3.80
N LEU A 93 -6.84 8.90 -2.82
CA LEU A 93 -5.49 9.15 -2.34
C LEU A 93 -4.54 8.16 -3.02
N ARG A 94 -3.49 8.68 -3.63
CA ARG A 94 -2.43 7.86 -4.23
C ARG A 94 -1.26 7.77 -3.27
N TYR A 95 -0.62 6.61 -3.30
CA TYR A 95 0.62 6.39 -2.57
C TYR A 95 1.71 7.27 -3.21
N ASP A 96 2.31 8.15 -2.43
CA ASP A 96 3.44 8.98 -2.83
C ASP A 96 4.73 8.27 -2.39
N MET A 97 5.52 7.78 -3.36
CA MET A 97 6.79 7.11 -3.13
C MET A 97 7.96 8.06 -3.37
N PRO A 98 8.53 8.69 -2.34
CA PRO A 98 9.77 9.41 -2.52
C PRO A 98 10.93 8.43 -2.75
N GLY A 99 11.40 8.33 -4.00
CA GLY A 99 12.81 8.08 -4.31
C GLY A 99 13.32 6.64 -4.43
N ALA A 100 12.50 5.60 -4.53
CA ALA A 100 12.98 4.25 -4.84
C ALA A 100 12.03 3.47 -5.75
N LEU A 101 12.60 2.79 -6.76
CA LEU A 101 11.91 1.73 -7.48
C LEU A 101 11.51 0.67 -6.45
N SER A 102 10.21 0.57 -6.17
CA SER A 102 9.68 -0.38 -5.20
C SER A 102 8.48 -1.09 -5.82
N THR A 103 8.43 -2.39 -5.57
CA THR A 103 7.31 -3.24 -5.95
C THR A 103 6.46 -3.46 -4.70
N MET A 104 5.17 -3.69 -4.90
CA MET A 104 4.24 -3.99 -3.83
C MET A 104 3.67 -5.38 -4.03
N SER A 105 3.42 -6.06 -2.91
CA SER A 105 2.82 -7.38 -2.87
C SER A 105 1.56 -7.32 -2.02
N LEU A 106 0.49 -7.96 -2.47
CA LEU A 106 -0.70 -8.13 -1.66
C LEU A 106 -0.40 -9.09 -0.50
N THR A 107 -0.92 -8.78 0.67
CA THR A 107 -0.90 -9.76 1.78
C THR A 107 -1.74 -10.99 1.41
N LYS A 108 -1.64 -12.05 2.22
CA LYS A 108 -2.47 -13.26 2.07
C LYS A 108 -3.95 -13.04 2.42
N SER A 109 -4.34 -11.78 2.64
CA SER A 109 -5.73 -11.35 2.84
C SER A 109 -6.63 -11.80 1.68
N LEU A 110 -7.80 -12.34 2.05
CA LEU A 110 -8.87 -12.74 1.14
C LEU A 110 -9.74 -11.55 0.71
N HIS A 111 -9.52 -10.35 1.26
CA HIS A 111 -10.30 -9.16 0.94
C HIS A 111 -9.95 -8.56 -0.44
N TRP A 112 -8.90 -9.05 -1.08
CA TRP A 112 -8.47 -8.65 -2.42
C TRP A 112 -9.05 -9.58 -3.47
N GLU A 113 -10.00 -9.07 -4.25
CA GLU A 113 -10.68 -9.78 -5.32
C GLU A 113 -10.06 -9.44 -6.67
N LEU A 114 -9.80 -10.45 -7.50
CA LEU A 114 -9.37 -10.24 -8.87
C LEU A 114 -10.55 -9.74 -9.71
N ALA A 115 -10.34 -8.67 -10.45
CA ALA A 115 -11.29 -8.12 -11.40
C ALA A 115 -10.59 -7.70 -12.69
N THR A 116 -11.37 -7.39 -13.71
CA THR A 116 -10.90 -6.78 -14.94
C THR A 116 -11.44 -5.37 -15.03
N ASP A 117 -10.54 -4.40 -15.23
CA ASP A 117 -10.93 -3.00 -15.36
C ASP A 117 -11.59 -2.71 -16.74
N PRO A 118 -12.18 -1.52 -16.95
CA PRO A 118 -12.80 -1.16 -18.23
C PRO A 118 -11.85 -1.17 -19.44
N LEU A 119 -10.53 -1.11 -19.21
CA LEU A 119 -9.50 -1.17 -20.24
C LEU A 119 -8.99 -2.60 -20.48
N LYS A 120 -9.64 -3.61 -19.88
CA LYS A 120 -9.29 -5.03 -19.96
C LYS A 120 -7.96 -5.38 -19.29
N GLN A 121 -7.58 -4.64 -18.25
CA GLN A 121 -6.42 -4.95 -17.42
C GLN A 121 -6.85 -5.72 -16.18
N ASP A 122 -6.09 -6.75 -15.81
CA ASP A 122 -6.27 -7.42 -14.53
C ASP A 122 -5.93 -6.44 -13.40
N VAL A 123 -6.82 -6.34 -12.41
CA VAL A 123 -6.65 -5.50 -11.22
C VAL A 123 -7.14 -6.26 -10.00
N TYR A 124 -6.61 -5.94 -8.82
CA TYR A 124 -7.15 -6.39 -7.56
C TYR A 124 -7.89 -5.25 -6.87
N ILE A 125 -9.12 -5.53 -6.44
CA ILE A 125 -9.98 -4.58 -5.75
C ILE A 125 -10.23 -5.09 -4.34
N CYS A 126 -10.06 -4.23 -3.35
CA CYS A 126 -10.49 -4.49 -1.98
C CYS A 126 -11.58 -3.48 -1.62
N GLN A 127 -12.79 -3.95 -1.30
CA GLN A 127 -13.95 -3.10 -0.98
C GLN A 127 -14.34 -3.17 0.51
N ASP A 128 -13.46 -3.71 1.35
CA ASP A 128 -13.69 -3.76 2.78
C ASP A 128 -13.68 -2.34 3.39
N SER A 129 -14.59 -2.07 4.31
CA SER A 129 -14.67 -0.79 5.02
C SER A 129 -13.52 -0.55 6.00
N GLN A 130 -12.77 -1.59 6.38
CA GLN A 130 -11.60 -1.51 7.26
C GLN A 130 -10.31 -1.40 6.43
N PRO A 131 -9.59 -0.26 6.49
CA PRO A 131 -8.36 -0.05 5.71
C PRO A 131 -7.29 -1.13 5.89
N ASP A 132 -7.18 -1.71 7.08
CA ASP A 132 -6.22 -2.77 7.40
C ASP A 132 -6.52 -4.10 6.68
N ASN A 133 -7.77 -4.36 6.30
CA ASN A 133 -8.12 -5.55 5.51
C ASN A 133 -7.59 -5.46 4.07
N CYS A 134 -7.35 -4.24 3.58
CA CYS A 134 -6.72 -3.93 2.30
C CYS A 134 -5.19 -3.74 2.44
N ALA A 135 -4.53 -4.61 3.20
CA ALA A 135 -3.10 -4.55 3.46
C ALA A 135 -2.24 -5.09 2.31
N PHE A 136 -1.06 -4.50 2.16
CA PHE A 136 -0.02 -4.86 1.19
C PHE A 136 1.37 -4.70 1.84
N THR A 137 2.42 -5.23 1.23
CA THR A 137 3.80 -5.02 1.64
C THR A 137 4.58 -4.28 0.58
N VAL A 138 5.55 -3.47 0.97
CA VAL A 138 6.43 -2.74 0.05
C VAL A 138 7.80 -3.42 0.05
N GLY A 139 8.23 -3.93 -1.11
CA GLY A 139 9.57 -4.44 -1.35
C GLY A 139 10.41 -3.43 -2.13
N ARG A 140 11.69 -3.29 -1.78
CA ARG A 140 12.64 -2.51 -2.60
C ARG A 140 13.10 -3.36 -3.77
N LEU A 141 13.10 -2.78 -4.97
CA LEU A 141 13.81 -3.36 -6.11
C LEU A 141 15.30 -3.04 -5.91
N ASN A 142 16.08 -4.07 -5.57
CA ASN A 142 17.54 -3.98 -5.47
C ASN A 142 18.19 -4.00 -6.86
#